data_AF-A0A134C1K9-F1
#
_entry.id   AF-A0A134C1K9-F1
#
_cell.length_a   1.000
_cell.length_b   1.000
_cell.length_c   1.000
_cell.angle_alpha   90.00
_cell.angle_beta   90.00
_cell.angle_gamma   90.00
#
_symmetry.space_group_name_H-M   'P 1'
#
loop_
_entity.id
_entity.type
_entity.pdbx_description
1 polymer ?
#
loop_
_entity_poly.entity_id
_entity_poly.type
_entity_poly.pdbx_seq_one_letter_code
_entity_poly.pdbx_strand_id
1 'polypeptide(L)'
;MSITIKSIKGYYFLDVWIMANIVQQATLAFCKGYLNQHNDPCGRLYDQMTMAARSVTANIAEGCSRHQTSRETEMKLNDVARASLSELLGDFFSLSLQIGCEPWSKQSANYQKFNAIQLSRPQYSDDIEHDAWVHIQNERKKFALWTECADLSTRLNAMMLLINRNISMLQKMISSQLDRFKQEGGFTENLTRERVSTQREQAVAQGSPSCPVCGKPMIRRTAKRGTNAGRDFWSCSDYPNCQGTRNI
;
A
#
# COMPACT_ATOMS: atom_id res chain seq x y z
N MET A 1 -15.06 -1.67 -19.96
CA MET A 1 -13.61 -1.35 -20.10
C MET A 1 -12.90 -2.60 -19.65
N SER A 2 -12.11 -3.25 -20.51
CA SER A 2 -11.48 -4.52 -20.16
C SER A 2 -10.62 -4.38 -18.90
N ILE A 3 -10.90 -5.20 -17.89
CA ILE A 3 -10.13 -5.23 -16.65
C ILE A 3 -8.76 -5.84 -16.98
N THR A 4 -7.73 -5.00 -17.08
CA THR A 4 -6.34 -5.44 -17.33
C THR A 4 -5.56 -5.47 -16.03
N ILE A 5 -4.97 -6.62 -15.71
CA ILE A 5 -4.04 -6.76 -14.58
C ILE A 5 -2.64 -6.34 -15.06
N LYS A 6 -2.08 -5.26 -14.51
CA LYS A 6 -0.71 -4.76 -14.82
C LYS A 6 0.34 -5.42 -13.91
N SER A 7 1.61 -5.27 -14.28
CA SER A 7 2.80 -5.80 -13.58
C SER A 7 2.76 -5.67 -12.05
N ILE A 8 3.17 -6.75 -11.36
CA ILE A 8 3.28 -6.85 -9.89
C ILE A 8 4.45 -6.04 -9.29
N LYS A 9 5.33 -5.49 -10.14
CA LYS A 9 6.53 -4.74 -9.75
C LYS A 9 6.29 -3.23 -9.56
N GLY A 10 5.03 -2.80 -9.44
CA GLY A 10 4.68 -1.37 -9.30
C GLY A 10 5.29 -0.70 -8.06
N TYR A 11 5.59 -1.47 -7.00
CA TYR A 11 6.13 -0.93 -5.75
C TYR A 11 7.55 -0.35 -5.89
N TYR A 12 8.33 -0.76 -6.89
CA TYR A 12 9.66 -0.18 -7.14
C TYR A 12 9.62 1.32 -7.43
N PHE A 13 8.48 1.84 -7.91
CA PHE A 13 8.26 3.24 -8.23
C PHE A 13 7.66 4.05 -7.06
N LEU A 14 7.42 3.42 -5.91
CA LEU A 14 6.84 4.08 -4.76
C LEU A 14 7.95 4.68 -3.88
N ASP A 15 7.96 6.00 -3.74
CA ASP A 15 8.88 6.71 -2.83
C ASP A 15 8.80 6.18 -1.40
N VAL A 16 7.60 5.75 -0.95
CA VAL A 16 7.41 5.17 0.38
C VAL A 16 8.12 3.83 0.56
N TRP A 17 8.20 3.02 -0.51
CA TRP A 17 8.92 1.76 -0.52
C TRP A 17 10.43 1.97 -0.63
N ILE A 18 10.87 2.96 -1.42
CA ILE A 18 12.28 3.39 -1.48
C ILE A 18 12.76 3.87 -0.11
N MET A 19 12.00 4.75 0.55
CA MET A 19 12.30 5.22 1.90
C MET A 19 12.31 4.06 2.91
N ALA A 20 11.38 3.09 2.81
CA ALA A 20 11.36 1.91 3.68
C ALA A 20 12.63 1.05 3.52
N ASN A 21 13.16 0.91 2.30
CA ASN A 21 14.44 0.23 2.08
C ASN A 21 15.63 1.00 2.68
N ILE A 22 15.63 2.33 2.60
CA ILE A 22 16.65 3.17 3.26
C ILE A 22 16.59 2.97 4.78
N VAL A 23 15.39 3.01 5.38
CA VAL A 23 15.17 2.72 6.80
C VAL A 23 15.69 1.33 7.16
N GLN A 24 15.34 0.29 6.39
CA GLN A 24 15.79 -1.08 6.65
C GLN A 24 17.31 -1.21 6.64
N GLN A 25 17.99 -0.64 5.64
CA GLN A 25 19.45 -0.67 5.56
C GLN A 25 20.11 0.11 6.68
N ALA A 26 19.59 1.30 7.00
CA ALA A 26 20.14 2.15 8.05
C ALA A 26 19.91 1.53 9.46
N THR A 27 18.75 0.91 9.70
CA THR A 27 18.48 0.13 10.92
C THR A 27 19.46 -1.02 11.06
N LEU A 28 19.67 -1.81 10.00
CA LEU A 28 20.61 -2.92 10.03
C LEU A 28 22.05 -2.43 10.32
N ALA A 29 22.48 -1.34 9.68
CA ALA A 29 23.79 -0.75 9.93
C ALA A 29 23.94 -0.23 11.36
N PHE A 30 22.90 0.44 11.89
CA PHE A 30 22.86 0.91 13.27
C PHE A 30 22.96 -0.26 14.26
N CYS A 31 22.11 -1.27 14.11
CA CYS A 31 22.08 -2.43 15.00
C CYS A 31 23.42 -3.17 14.99
N LYS A 32 24.03 -3.40 13.81
CA LYS A 32 25.36 -4.01 13.70
C LYS A 32 26.48 -3.18 14.35
N GLY A 33 26.37 -1.85 14.30
CA GLY A 33 27.40 -0.94 14.80
C GLY A 33 27.27 -0.56 16.27
N TYR A 34 26.11 -0.77 16.89
CA TYR A 34 25.83 -0.35 18.27
C TYR A 34 25.42 -1.49 19.19
N LEU A 35 24.54 -2.39 18.75
CA LEU A 35 24.07 -3.49 19.57
C LEU A 35 25.11 -4.61 19.59
N ASN A 36 25.41 -5.09 20.78
CA ASN A 36 26.43 -6.10 21.05
C ASN A 36 26.07 -6.86 22.35
N GLN A 37 26.88 -7.86 22.71
CA GLN A 37 26.61 -8.72 23.86
C GLN A 37 26.57 -7.97 25.21
N HIS A 38 27.09 -6.74 25.29
CA HIS A 38 27.06 -5.96 26.52
C HIS A 38 25.71 -5.24 26.73
N ASN A 39 25.16 -4.62 25.67
CA ASN A 39 23.92 -3.84 25.74
C ASN A 39 22.68 -4.57 25.20
N ASP A 40 22.87 -5.68 24.48
CA ASP A 40 21.82 -6.62 24.06
C ASP A 40 22.36 -8.07 24.13
N PRO A 41 22.57 -8.61 25.35
CA PRO A 41 23.24 -9.91 25.54
C PRO A 41 22.60 -11.08 24.80
N CYS A 42 21.28 -11.01 24.59
CA CYS A 42 20.50 -12.05 23.95
C CYS A 42 20.17 -11.74 22.48
N GLY A 43 20.62 -10.60 21.93
CA GLY A 43 20.31 -10.19 20.55
C GLY A 43 18.82 -9.91 20.30
N ARG A 44 18.00 -9.77 21.34
CA ARG A 44 16.54 -9.67 21.18
C ARG A 44 16.14 -8.34 20.59
N LEU A 45 16.80 -7.27 21.02
CA LEU A 45 16.53 -5.93 20.49
C LEU A 45 17.01 -5.82 19.03
N TYR A 46 18.17 -6.41 18.73
CA TYR A 46 18.67 -6.51 17.35
C TYR A 46 17.63 -7.19 16.44
N ASP A 47 17.10 -8.34 16.84
CA ASP A 47 16.13 -9.09 16.05
C ASP A 47 14.82 -8.30 15.90
N GLN A 48 14.30 -7.72 16.98
CA GLN A 48 13.08 -6.91 16.96
C GLN A 48 13.19 -5.74 15.97
N MET A 49 14.23 -4.92 16.09
CA MET A 49 14.41 -3.74 15.24
C MET A 49 14.60 -4.11 13.77
N THR A 50 15.45 -5.10 13.49
CA THR A 50 15.74 -5.50 12.10
C THR A 50 14.56 -6.19 11.43
N MET A 51 13.78 -6.99 12.17
CA MET A 51 12.57 -7.62 11.67
C MET A 51 11.42 -6.64 11.49
N ALA A 52 11.25 -5.68 12.40
CA ALA A 52 10.28 -4.60 12.24
C ALA A 52 10.57 -3.83 10.94
N ALA A 53 11.83 -3.43 10.70
CA ALA A 53 12.20 -2.71 9.48
C ALA A 53 12.01 -3.55 8.20
N ARG A 54 12.33 -4.85 8.23
CA ARG A 54 12.08 -5.78 7.11
C ARG A 54 10.59 -5.98 6.84
N SER A 55 9.76 -6.02 7.88
CA SER A 55 8.31 -6.17 7.77
C SER A 55 7.69 -5.03 6.94
N VAL A 56 8.19 -3.81 7.09
CA VAL A 56 7.69 -2.63 6.36
C VAL A 56 7.83 -2.81 4.84
N THR A 57 9.02 -3.16 4.36
CA THR A 57 9.27 -3.31 2.91
C THR A 57 8.46 -4.46 2.31
N ALA A 58 8.33 -5.57 3.05
CA ALA A 58 7.54 -6.72 2.64
C ALA A 58 6.05 -6.40 2.54
N ASN A 59 5.46 -5.77 3.55
CA ASN A 59 4.04 -5.45 3.57
C ASN A 59 3.65 -4.44 2.48
N ILE A 60 4.49 -3.42 2.22
CA ILE A 60 4.24 -2.46 1.13
C ILE A 60 4.27 -3.18 -0.24
N ALA A 61 5.27 -4.05 -0.45
CA ALA A 61 5.40 -4.80 -1.71
C ALA A 61 4.22 -5.77 -1.91
N GLU A 62 3.85 -6.51 -0.87
CA GLU A 62 2.69 -7.40 -0.88
C GLU A 62 1.40 -6.62 -1.14
N GLY A 63 1.19 -5.50 -0.45
CA GLY A 63 0.02 -4.64 -0.62
C GLY A 63 -0.10 -4.13 -2.06
N CYS A 64 0.98 -3.60 -2.61
CA CYS A 64 1.00 -3.10 -3.99
C CYS A 64 0.69 -4.20 -5.02
N SER A 65 1.19 -5.42 -4.82
CA SER A 65 0.88 -6.56 -5.68
C SER A 65 -0.61 -6.93 -5.71
N ARG A 66 -1.36 -6.54 -4.67
CA ARG A 66 -2.80 -6.75 -4.55
C ARG A 66 -3.64 -5.55 -4.98
N HIS A 67 -3.06 -4.39 -5.32
CA HIS A 67 -3.78 -3.13 -5.62
C HIS A 67 -4.93 -3.31 -6.61
N GLN A 68 -4.70 -4.12 -7.65
CA GLN A 68 -5.66 -4.32 -8.73
C GLN A 68 -6.78 -5.31 -8.39
N THR A 69 -6.57 -6.18 -7.40
CA THR A 69 -7.53 -7.24 -7.02
C THR A 69 -8.24 -6.95 -5.71
N SER A 70 -7.57 -6.30 -4.74
CA SER A 70 -8.13 -5.92 -3.44
C SER A 70 -7.43 -4.69 -2.86
N ARG A 71 -8.07 -3.52 -3.01
CA ARG A 71 -7.67 -2.28 -2.34
C ARG A 71 -7.77 -2.37 -0.83
N GLU A 72 -8.76 -3.10 -0.31
CA GLU A 72 -8.90 -3.31 1.13
C GLU A 72 -7.70 -4.04 1.71
N THR A 73 -7.25 -5.12 1.06
CA THR A 73 -6.08 -5.88 1.49
C THR A 73 -4.80 -5.05 1.38
N GLU A 74 -4.64 -4.29 0.30
CA GLU A 74 -3.53 -3.34 0.15
C GLU A 74 -3.49 -2.33 1.31
N MET A 75 -4.62 -1.70 1.64
CA MET A 75 -4.69 -0.73 2.74
C MET A 75 -4.37 -1.38 4.09
N LYS A 76 -4.87 -2.60 4.35
CA LYS A 76 -4.56 -3.36 5.57
C LYS A 76 -3.06 -3.65 5.69
N LEU A 77 -2.41 -4.09 4.61
CA LEU A 77 -0.97 -4.36 4.59
C LEU A 77 -0.15 -3.07 4.77
N ASN A 78 -0.56 -1.98 4.13
CA ASN A 78 0.07 -0.68 4.34
C ASN A 78 -0.10 -0.18 5.80
N ASP A 79 -1.21 -0.49 6.45
CA ASP A 79 -1.42 -0.18 7.86
C ASP A 79 -0.55 -1.05 8.79
N VAL A 80 -0.36 -2.34 8.47
CA VAL A 80 0.62 -3.21 9.15
C VAL A 80 2.04 -2.65 9.00
N ALA A 81 2.43 -2.21 7.79
CA ALA A 81 3.73 -1.58 7.56
C ALA A 81 3.90 -0.32 8.42
N ARG A 82 2.84 0.50 8.54
CA ARG A 82 2.83 1.70 9.37
C ARG A 82 2.95 1.35 10.87
N ALA A 83 2.28 0.30 11.33
CA ALA A 83 2.39 -0.18 12.70
C ALA A 83 3.83 -0.66 13.02
N SER A 84 4.45 -1.44 12.13
CA SER A 84 5.84 -1.89 12.30
C SER A 84 6.84 -0.71 12.34
N LEU A 85 6.61 0.37 11.59
CA LEU A 85 7.41 1.59 11.72
C LEU A 85 7.22 2.27 13.08
N SER A 86 6.00 2.32 13.60
CA SER A 86 5.72 2.89 14.93
C SER A 86 6.40 2.11 16.04
N GLU A 87 6.41 0.77 15.95
CA GLU A 87 7.15 -0.10 16.88
C GLU A 87 8.65 0.20 16.80
N LEU A 88 9.21 0.22 15.59
CA LEU A 88 10.62 0.53 15.37
C LEU A 88 10.99 1.93 15.89
N LEU A 89 10.11 2.92 15.73
CA LEU A 89 10.30 4.25 16.31
C LEU A 89 10.36 4.21 17.83
N GLY A 90 9.50 3.40 18.45
CA GLY A 90 9.49 3.15 19.89
C GLY A 90 10.80 2.54 20.39
N ASP A 91 11.37 1.61 19.65
CA ASP A 91 12.68 1.00 19.97
C ASP A 91 13.80 2.05 19.93
N PHE A 92 13.87 2.85 18.86
CA PHE A 92 14.86 3.93 18.74
C PHE A 92 14.69 5.02 19.81
N PHE A 93 13.45 5.37 20.16
CA PHE A 93 13.17 6.32 21.23
C PHE A 93 13.54 5.77 22.61
N SER A 94 13.29 4.48 22.85
CA SER A 94 13.70 3.82 24.08
C SER A 94 15.23 3.81 24.22
N LEU A 95 15.95 3.54 23.13
CA LEU A 95 17.41 3.66 23.09
C LEU A 95 17.89 5.09 23.36
N SER A 96 17.22 6.12 22.81
CA SER A 96 17.61 7.51 23.06
C SER A 96 17.48 7.88 24.53
N LEU A 97 16.43 7.42 25.21
CA LEU A 97 16.27 7.60 26.65
C LEU A 97 17.37 6.90 27.45
N GLN A 98 17.71 5.66 27.12
CA GLN A 98 18.73 4.88 27.83
C GLN A 98 20.11 5.52 27.78
N ILE A 99 20.47 6.13 26.65
CA ILE A 99 21.79 6.76 26.49
C ILE A 99 21.81 8.25 26.84
N GLY A 100 20.67 8.84 27.23
CA GLY A 100 20.56 10.27 27.49
C GLY A 100 20.69 11.15 26.23
N CYS A 101 20.30 10.64 25.07
CA CYS A 101 20.29 11.37 23.81
C CYS A 101 18.99 12.16 23.65
N GLU A 102 19.09 13.48 23.65
CA GLU A 102 17.95 14.36 23.41
C GLU A 102 17.56 14.35 21.91
N PRO A 103 16.27 14.14 21.59
CA PRO A 103 15.78 14.31 20.23
C PRO A 103 15.99 15.74 19.72
N TRP A 104 16.42 15.89 18.47
CA TRP A 104 16.67 17.19 17.87
C TRP A 104 15.40 18.03 17.83
N SER A 105 15.52 19.22 18.41
CA SER A 105 14.54 20.29 18.20
C SER A 105 14.39 20.60 16.70
N LYS A 106 13.16 20.96 16.29
CA LYS A 106 12.86 21.41 14.92
C LYS A 106 13.62 22.67 14.51
N GLN A 107 14.13 23.43 15.48
CA GLN A 107 14.95 24.62 15.26
C GLN A 107 16.43 24.29 15.05
N SER A 108 16.87 23.07 15.32
CA SER A 108 18.28 22.68 15.16
C SER A 108 18.69 22.64 13.69
N ALA A 109 19.94 23.02 13.41
CA ALA A 109 20.48 23.00 12.05
C ALA A 109 20.48 21.59 11.44
N ASN A 110 20.75 20.56 12.25
CA ASN A 110 20.72 19.17 11.80
C ASN A 110 19.30 18.74 11.41
N TYR A 111 18.29 19.03 12.24
CA TYR A 111 16.90 18.73 11.89
C TYR A 111 16.49 19.39 10.57
N GLN A 112 16.77 20.69 10.41
CA GLN A 112 16.36 21.44 9.22
C GLN A 112 17.03 20.90 7.95
N LYS A 113 18.35 20.66 8.00
CA LYS A 113 19.10 20.09 6.87
C LYS A 113 18.61 18.68 6.52
N PHE A 114 18.39 17.85 7.54
CA PHE A 114 17.90 16.49 7.35
C PHE A 114 16.50 16.46 6.70
N ASN A 115 15.59 17.28 7.24
CA ASN A 115 14.21 17.34 6.78
C ASN A 115 14.07 17.96 5.37
N ALA A 116 15.05 18.76 4.93
CA ALA A 116 15.06 19.36 3.59
C ALA A 116 15.39 18.35 2.47
N ILE A 117 16.02 17.21 2.78
CA ILE A 117 16.42 16.20 1.79
C ILE A 117 15.17 15.67 1.08
N GLN A 118 15.17 15.62 -0.24
CA GLN A 118 14.09 15.03 -1.04
C GLN A 118 14.56 13.79 -1.79
N LEU A 119 13.67 12.80 -1.88
CA LEU A 119 13.88 11.67 -2.77
C LEU A 119 13.76 12.13 -4.22
N SER A 120 14.64 11.63 -5.08
CA SER A 120 14.50 11.84 -6.51
C SER A 120 13.44 10.90 -7.08
N ARG A 121 12.67 11.35 -8.08
CA ARG A 121 11.65 10.51 -8.70
C ARG A 121 12.29 9.30 -9.40
N PRO A 122 11.76 8.08 -9.22
CA PRO A 122 12.19 6.89 -9.93
C PRO A 122 12.09 7.04 -11.45
N GLN A 123 13.18 6.74 -12.15
CA GLN A 123 13.25 6.66 -13.61
C GLN A 123 14.02 5.40 -13.97
N TYR A 124 13.30 4.35 -14.35
CA TYR A 124 13.88 3.04 -14.63
C TYR A 124 13.70 2.68 -16.11
N SER A 125 14.70 1.99 -16.64
CA SER A 125 14.67 1.32 -17.93
C SER A 125 13.90 0.00 -17.84
N ASP A 126 14.08 -0.86 -18.85
CA ASP A 126 13.51 -2.21 -18.83
C ASP A 126 14.20 -3.13 -17.78
N ASP A 127 15.40 -2.78 -17.28
CA ASP A 127 16.09 -3.48 -16.19
C ASP A 127 15.70 -2.91 -14.82
N ILE A 128 14.42 -3.06 -14.48
CA ILE A 128 13.78 -2.40 -13.33
C ILE A 128 14.47 -2.73 -12.00
N GLU A 129 14.82 -4.00 -11.76
CA GLU A 129 15.46 -4.41 -10.51
C GLU A 129 16.86 -3.81 -10.33
N HIS A 130 17.66 -3.81 -11.40
CA HIS A 130 18.97 -3.18 -11.38
C HIS A 130 18.86 -1.69 -11.09
N ASP A 131 18.01 -0.99 -11.85
CA ASP A 131 17.86 0.45 -11.74
C ASP A 131 17.28 0.87 -10.39
N ALA A 132 16.33 0.10 -9.85
CA ALA A 132 15.79 0.35 -8.52
C ALA A 132 16.83 0.14 -7.42
N TRP A 133 17.68 -0.89 -7.54
CA TRP A 133 18.79 -1.07 -6.60
C TRP A 133 19.74 0.12 -6.63
N VAL A 134 20.19 0.53 -7.82
CA VAL A 134 21.09 1.68 -8.00
C VAL A 134 20.46 2.96 -7.42
N HIS A 135 19.17 3.17 -7.70
CA HIS A 135 18.41 4.31 -7.20
C HIS A 135 18.37 4.33 -5.66
N ILE A 136 17.96 3.24 -5.01
CA ILE A 136 17.91 3.14 -3.54
C ILE A 136 19.28 3.41 -2.93
N GLN A 137 20.36 2.87 -3.51
CA GLN A 137 21.71 3.10 -3.02
C GLN A 137 22.11 4.58 -3.13
N ASN A 138 21.74 5.26 -4.22
CA ASN A 138 22.02 6.69 -4.39
C ASN A 138 21.17 7.56 -3.47
N GLU A 139 19.90 7.22 -3.26
CA GLU A 139 19.03 7.91 -2.30
C GLU A 139 19.53 7.74 -0.86
N ARG A 140 19.96 6.53 -0.47
CA ARG A 140 20.57 6.27 0.84
C ARG A 140 21.77 7.19 1.11
N LYS A 141 22.64 7.40 0.13
CA LYS A 141 23.84 8.26 0.29
C LYS A 141 23.49 9.69 0.70
N LYS A 142 22.31 10.20 0.32
CA LYS A 142 21.85 11.54 0.74
C LYS A 142 21.68 11.66 2.26
N PHE A 143 21.38 10.55 2.94
CA PHE A 143 21.18 10.50 4.40
C PHE A 143 22.42 10.02 5.17
N ALA A 144 23.40 9.44 4.48
CA ALA A 144 24.57 8.79 5.08
C ALA A 144 25.38 9.71 6.00
N LEU A 145 25.42 11.01 5.71
CA LEU A 145 26.09 12.01 6.57
C LEU A 145 25.63 11.95 8.02
N TRP A 146 24.35 11.62 8.27
CA TRP A 146 23.81 11.49 9.62
C TRP A 146 23.64 10.04 10.06
N THR A 147 23.21 9.13 9.17
CA THR A 147 22.92 7.74 9.54
C THR A 147 24.16 6.87 9.72
N GLU A 148 25.30 7.26 9.13
CA GLU A 148 26.54 6.46 9.11
C GLU A 148 27.71 7.17 9.82
N CYS A 149 27.46 8.31 10.47
CA CYS A 149 28.49 9.01 11.23
C CYS A 149 28.90 8.26 12.51
N ALA A 150 30.05 8.65 13.08
CA ALA A 150 30.54 8.05 14.33
C ALA A 150 29.69 8.46 15.55
N ASP A 151 29.04 9.63 15.51
CA ASP A 151 28.25 10.13 16.63
C ASP A 151 26.92 9.38 16.77
N LEU A 152 26.78 8.66 17.88
CA LEU A 152 25.59 7.86 18.17
C LEU A 152 24.32 8.73 18.33
N SER A 153 24.46 9.91 18.94
CA SER A 153 23.34 10.83 19.14
C SER A 153 22.76 11.28 17.80
N THR A 154 23.63 11.65 16.87
CA THR A 154 23.26 12.03 15.50
C THR A 154 22.61 10.87 14.75
N ARG A 155 23.15 9.65 14.85
CA ARG A 155 22.53 8.48 14.19
C ARG A 155 21.14 8.18 14.72
N LEU A 156 20.94 8.15 16.04
CA LEU A 156 19.63 7.90 16.65
C LEU A 156 18.59 8.92 16.19
N ASN A 157 18.95 10.20 16.24
CA ASN A 157 18.11 11.28 15.77
C ASN A 157 17.74 11.15 14.29
N ALA A 158 18.72 10.85 13.43
CA ALA A 158 18.49 10.61 12.02
C ALA A 158 17.54 9.44 11.76
N MET A 159 17.72 8.32 12.48
CA MET A 159 16.85 7.16 12.36
C MET A 159 15.40 7.48 12.76
N MET A 160 15.20 8.16 13.89
CA MET A 160 13.87 8.58 14.32
C MET A 160 13.19 9.51 13.30
N LEU A 161 13.94 10.42 12.67
CA LEU A 161 13.41 11.29 11.62
C LEU A 161 13.06 10.55 10.34
N LEU A 162 13.90 9.60 9.89
CA LEU A 162 13.60 8.74 8.74
C LEU A 162 12.32 7.94 8.94
N ILE A 163 12.20 7.31 10.10
CA ILE A 163 11.05 6.47 10.44
C ILE A 163 9.77 7.33 10.50
N ASN A 164 9.80 8.46 11.19
CA ASN A 164 8.65 9.40 11.23
C ASN A 164 8.24 9.89 9.83
N ARG A 165 9.22 10.16 8.97
CA ARG A 165 8.96 10.55 7.58
C ARG A 165 8.28 9.41 6.82
N ASN A 166 8.76 8.18 6.97
CA ASN A 166 8.18 7.02 6.30
C ASN A 166 6.76 6.70 6.80
N ILE A 167 6.50 6.86 8.11
CA ILE A 167 5.14 6.80 8.70
C ILE A 167 4.23 7.83 8.04
N SER A 168 4.69 9.09 7.94
CA SER A 168 3.91 10.18 7.35
C SER A 168 3.61 9.94 5.86
N MET A 169 4.55 9.35 5.12
CA MET A 169 4.36 8.97 3.72
C MET A 169 3.31 7.86 3.57
N LEU A 170 3.36 6.82 4.41
CA LEU A 170 2.35 5.76 4.43
C LEU A 170 0.97 6.29 4.79
N GLN A 171 0.85 7.15 5.80
CA GLN A 171 -0.41 7.78 6.17
C GLN A 171 -1.04 8.54 5.00
N LYS A 172 -0.25 9.39 4.33
CA LYS A 172 -0.72 10.13 3.14
C LYS A 172 -1.14 9.19 2.01
N MET A 173 -0.39 8.12 1.78
CA MET A 173 -0.72 7.13 0.76
C MET A 173 -2.02 6.40 1.08
N ILE A 174 -2.22 5.92 2.31
CA ILE A 174 -3.45 5.24 2.76
C ILE A 174 -4.64 6.19 2.65
N SER A 175 -4.51 7.44 3.11
CA SER A 175 -5.59 8.43 2.98
C SER A 175 -5.97 8.69 1.51
N SER A 176 -4.98 8.83 0.62
CA SER A 176 -5.23 8.99 -0.80
C SER A 176 -5.92 7.76 -1.43
N GLN A 177 -5.52 6.55 -1.02
CA GLN A 177 -6.17 5.31 -1.46
C GLN A 177 -7.63 5.23 -0.99
N LEU A 178 -7.90 5.61 0.27
CA LEU A 178 -9.26 5.68 0.82
C LEU A 178 -10.15 6.65 0.04
N ASP A 179 -9.64 7.84 -0.29
CA ASP A 179 -10.42 8.83 -1.04
C ASP A 179 -10.69 8.38 -2.47
N ARG A 180 -9.73 7.73 -3.14
CA ARG A 180 -9.96 7.10 -4.45
C ARG A 180 -10.94 5.94 -4.39
N PHE A 181 -10.89 5.14 -3.32
CA PHE A 181 -11.85 4.05 -3.11
C PHE A 181 -13.29 4.57 -2.99
N LYS A 182 -13.50 5.69 -2.27
CA LYS A 182 -14.81 6.35 -2.18
C LYS A 182 -15.35 6.80 -3.54
N GLN A 183 -14.48 7.20 -4.47
CA GLN A 183 -14.88 7.70 -5.80
C GLN A 183 -15.07 6.59 -6.84
N GLU A 184 -14.17 5.61 -6.86
CA GLU A 184 -14.08 4.60 -7.94
C GLU A 184 -14.81 3.28 -7.62
N GLY A 185 -15.17 3.04 -6.35
CA GLY A 185 -15.80 1.80 -5.89
C GLY A 185 -14.84 0.61 -5.79
N GLY A 186 -15.39 -0.57 -5.47
CA GLY A 186 -14.62 -1.80 -5.25
C GLY A 186 -14.40 -2.65 -6.51
N PHE A 187 -13.38 -3.50 -6.51
CA PHE A 187 -13.10 -4.42 -7.63
C PHE A 187 -14.27 -5.38 -7.93
N THR A 188 -14.88 -5.98 -6.90
CA THR A 188 -16.06 -6.86 -7.02
C THR A 188 -17.28 -6.13 -7.59
N GLU A 189 -17.46 -4.87 -7.20
CA GLU A 189 -18.53 -4.02 -7.73
C GLU A 189 -18.30 -3.75 -9.22
N ASN A 190 -17.06 -3.41 -9.60
CA ASN A 190 -16.68 -3.17 -10.98
C ASN A 190 -16.81 -4.43 -11.85
N LEU A 191 -16.44 -5.61 -11.35
CA LEU A 191 -16.68 -6.90 -12.01
C LEU A 191 -18.17 -7.17 -12.22
N THR A 192 -18.99 -6.87 -11.20
CA THR A 192 -20.44 -7.02 -11.29
C THR A 192 -21.01 -6.10 -12.36
N ARG A 193 -20.52 -4.86 -12.42
CA ARG A 193 -20.90 -3.85 -13.42
C ARG A 193 -20.54 -4.30 -14.85
N GLU A 194 -19.31 -4.78 -15.06
CA GLU A 194 -18.88 -5.27 -16.38
C GLU A 194 -19.70 -6.50 -16.80
N ARG A 195 -19.93 -7.46 -15.89
CA ARG A 195 -20.78 -8.64 -16.16
C ARG A 195 -22.19 -8.23 -16.59
N VAL A 196 -22.80 -7.25 -15.91
CA VAL A 196 -24.13 -6.75 -16.25
C VAL A 196 -24.11 -6.05 -17.63
N SER A 197 -23.06 -5.30 -17.96
CA SER A 197 -22.90 -4.70 -19.30
C SER A 197 -22.84 -5.75 -20.40
N THR A 198 -21.98 -6.77 -20.23
CA THR A 198 -21.87 -7.86 -21.21
C THR A 198 -23.19 -8.61 -21.37
N GLN A 199 -23.91 -8.87 -20.28
CA GLN A 199 -25.24 -9.51 -20.35
C GLN A 199 -26.26 -8.63 -21.08
N ARG A 200 -26.19 -7.30 -20.94
CA ARG A 200 -27.04 -6.35 -21.70
C ARG A 200 -26.74 -6.41 -23.18
N GLU A 201 -25.47 -6.35 -23.56
CA GLU A 201 -25.04 -6.41 -24.95
C GLU A 201 -25.48 -7.73 -25.61
N GLN A 202 -25.29 -8.85 -24.91
CA GLN A 202 -25.76 -10.17 -25.36
C GLN A 202 -27.29 -10.23 -25.51
N ALA A 203 -28.03 -9.68 -24.54
CA ALA A 203 -29.49 -9.64 -24.59
C ALA A 203 -29.99 -8.85 -25.81
N VAL A 204 -29.36 -7.70 -26.11
CA VAL A 204 -29.67 -6.90 -27.30
C VAL A 204 -29.35 -7.68 -28.58
N ALA A 205 -28.17 -8.29 -28.66
CA ALA A 205 -27.77 -9.09 -29.82
C ALA A 205 -28.70 -10.30 -30.08
N GLN A 206 -29.30 -10.86 -29.03
CA GLN A 206 -30.26 -11.98 -29.10
C GLN A 206 -31.71 -11.53 -29.32
N GLY A 207 -31.98 -10.23 -29.51
CA GLY A 207 -33.34 -9.72 -29.74
C GLY A 207 -34.25 -9.81 -28.50
N SER A 208 -33.68 -9.71 -27.29
CA SER A 208 -34.46 -9.77 -26.06
C SER A 208 -35.46 -8.61 -25.96
N PRO A 209 -36.65 -8.82 -25.37
CA PRO A 209 -37.68 -7.79 -25.29
C PRO A 209 -37.23 -6.60 -24.43
N SER A 210 -37.84 -5.44 -24.69
CA SER A 210 -37.67 -4.25 -23.85
C SER A 210 -38.49 -4.34 -22.56
N CYS A 211 -37.93 -3.81 -21.48
CA CYS A 211 -38.57 -3.74 -20.18
C CYS A 211 -39.80 -2.82 -20.23
N PRO A 212 -40.96 -3.24 -19.71
CA PRO A 212 -42.19 -2.43 -19.76
C PRO A 212 -42.14 -1.21 -18.83
N VAL A 213 -41.19 -1.15 -17.89
CA VAL A 213 -41.06 -0.07 -16.91
C VAL A 213 -40.07 1.00 -17.37
N CYS A 214 -38.92 0.61 -17.94
CA CYS A 214 -37.85 1.55 -18.26
C CYS A 214 -37.29 1.43 -19.68
N GLY A 215 -37.83 0.53 -20.52
CA GLY A 215 -37.40 0.33 -21.91
C GLY A 215 -36.06 -0.39 -22.11
N LYS A 216 -35.24 -0.57 -21.06
CA LYS A 216 -33.94 -1.29 -21.15
C LYS A 216 -34.14 -2.75 -21.58
N PRO A 217 -33.14 -3.38 -22.25
CA PRO A 217 -33.22 -4.79 -22.64
C PRO A 217 -33.40 -5.70 -21.43
N MET A 218 -34.14 -6.80 -21.60
CA MET A 218 -34.39 -7.77 -20.54
C MET A 218 -33.46 -8.98 -20.64
N ILE A 219 -33.13 -9.57 -19.50
CA ILE A 219 -32.30 -10.77 -19.38
C ILE A 219 -33.19 -11.91 -18.91
N ARG A 220 -33.12 -13.06 -19.60
CA ARG A 220 -33.83 -14.29 -19.22
C ARG A 220 -33.22 -14.89 -17.95
N ARG A 221 -34.06 -15.18 -16.96
CA ARG A 221 -33.67 -15.77 -15.68
C ARG A 221 -34.64 -16.87 -15.28
N THR A 222 -34.14 -17.89 -14.60
CA THR A 222 -34.97 -18.95 -14.02
C THR A 222 -35.30 -18.62 -12.57
N ALA A 223 -36.58 -18.70 -12.20
CA ALA A 223 -37.01 -18.50 -10.82
C ALA A 223 -36.47 -19.65 -9.93
N LYS A 224 -35.75 -19.30 -8.86
CA LYS A 224 -35.10 -20.29 -7.98
C LYS A 224 -35.99 -20.78 -6.82
N ARG A 225 -37.04 -20.04 -6.47
CA ARG A 225 -37.88 -20.28 -5.28
C ARG A 225 -39.33 -19.88 -5.55
N GLY A 226 -40.26 -20.41 -4.74
CA GLY A 226 -41.70 -20.11 -4.80
C GLY A 226 -42.47 -21.00 -5.77
N THR A 227 -43.75 -20.68 -5.99
CA THR A 227 -44.68 -21.45 -6.85
C THR A 227 -44.26 -21.51 -8.32
N ASN A 228 -43.43 -20.56 -8.77
CA ASN A 228 -42.89 -20.51 -10.12
C ASN A 228 -41.45 -21.06 -10.22
N ALA A 229 -40.93 -21.72 -9.19
CA ALA A 229 -39.58 -22.27 -9.22
C ALA A 229 -39.36 -23.18 -10.45
N GLY A 230 -38.22 -23.01 -11.11
CA GLY A 230 -37.87 -23.73 -12.35
C GLY A 230 -38.41 -23.11 -13.63
N ARG A 231 -39.32 -22.13 -13.57
CA ARG A 231 -39.81 -21.42 -14.76
C ARG A 231 -38.90 -20.25 -15.12
N ASP A 232 -38.71 -20.04 -16.43
CA ASP A 232 -37.99 -18.89 -16.95
C ASP A 232 -38.91 -17.67 -17.04
N PHE A 233 -38.34 -16.49 -16.83
CA PHE A 233 -38.99 -15.21 -17.03
C PHE A 233 -37.97 -14.16 -17.50
N TRP A 234 -38.46 -13.06 -18.08
CA TRP A 234 -37.64 -11.91 -18.40
C TRP A 234 -37.54 -10.98 -17.19
N SER A 235 -36.32 -10.60 -16.82
CA SER A 235 -36.03 -9.61 -15.78
C SER A 235 -35.31 -8.40 -16.39
N CYS A 236 -35.63 -7.19 -15.95
CA CYS A 236 -34.92 -6.00 -16.42
C CYS A 236 -33.40 -6.13 -16.15
N SER A 237 -32.59 -5.77 -17.15
CA SER A 237 -31.14 -5.76 -17.02
C SER A 237 -30.58 -4.73 -16.03
N ASP A 238 -31.44 -3.84 -15.51
CA ASP A 238 -31.12 -2.81 -14.51
C ASP A 238 -31.57 -3.16 -13.10
N TYR A 239 -32.01 -4.39 -12.87
CA TYR A 239 -32.25 -4.90 -11.52
C TYR A 239 -30.95 -4.80 -10.67
N PRO A 240 -31.01 -4.31 -9.41
CA PRO A 240 -32.21 -4.05 -8.60
C PRO A 240 -32.87 -2.66 -8.77
N ASN A 241 -32.27 -1.74 -9.53
CA ASN A 241 -32.80 -0.37 -9.72
C ASN A 241 -34.11 -0.34 -10.52
N CYS A 242 -34.36 -1.36 -11.35
CA CYS A 242 -35.64 -1.56 -12.01
C CYS A 242 -36.13 -3.00 -11.79
N GLN A 243 -37.31 -3.14 -11.18
CA GLN A 243 -37.92 -4.45 -10.89
C GLN A 243 -38.87 -4.96 -11.98
N GLY A 244 -38.89 -4.33 -13.17
CA GLY A 244 -39.74 -4.76 -14.27
C GLY A 244 -39.44 -6.21 -14.71
N THR A 245 -40.49 -7.02 -14.80
CA THR A 245 -40.47 -8.41 -15.25
C THR A 245 -41.50 -8.66 -16.35
N ARG A 246 -41.31 -9.71 -17.15
CA ARG A 246 -42.29 -10.24 -18.11
C ARG A 246 -42.22 -11.76 -18.09
N ASN A 247 -43.36 -12.41 -18.26
CA ASN A 247 -43.38 -13.86 -18.48
C ASN A 247 -42.76 -14.18 -19.85
N ILE A 248 -42.17 -15.37 -19.95
CA ILE A 248 -41.74 -15.97 -21.23
C ILE A 248 -42.90 -16.78 -21.79
#